data_AF-A0A640LMS1-F1
#
_entry.id   AF-A0A640LMS1-F1
#
_cell.length_a   1.000
_cell.length_b   1.000
_cell.length_c   1.000
_cell.angle_alpha   90.00
_cell.angle_beta   90.00
_cell.angle_gamma   90.00
#
_symmetry.space_group_name_H-M   'P 1'
#
loop_
_entity.id
_entity.type
_entity.pdbx_description
1 polymer ?
#
loop_
_entity_poly.entity_id
_entity_poly.type
_entity_poly.pdbx_seq_one_letter_code
_entity_poly.pdbx_strand_id
1 'polypeptide(L)'
;MMIARDGTWRVNTVVKGFAKEIGGLASSYSGTGDIILVGKRKEDMLTAFHRIKELGGGMVIAEKNEVLHEIALPLLGIMSELKMSELIQKEKKMVNLLQERGYVYNDPAFTILFFSATHLPFIRVTFIGLYDVKSGKVVASPVNLIKQY
;
A
#
# COMPACT_ATOMS: atom_id res chain seq x y z
N MET A 1 -6.29 3.28 1.74
CA MET A 1 -7.27 2.18 1.61
C MET A 1 -6.51 0.87 1.75
N MET A 2 -7.08 -0.11 2.45
CA MET A 2 -6.59 -1.49 2.49
C MET A 2 -7.67 -2.39 1.87
N ILE A 3 -7.28 -3.35 1.04
CA ILE A 3 -8.21 -4.26 0.37
C ILE A 3 -7.70 -5.70 0.46
N ALA A 4 -8.62 -6.62 0.72
CA ALA A 4 -8.35 -8.05 0.70
C ALA A 4 -7.80 -8.49 -0.65
N ARG A 5 -6.87 -9.45 -0.67
CA ARG A 5 -6.29 -9.96 -1.93
C ARG A 5 -7.33 -10.62 -2.84
N ASP A 6 -8.36 -11.21 -2.25
CA ASP A 6 -9.51 -11.82 -2.93
C ASP A 6 -10.63 -10.81 -3.25
N GLY A 7 -10.48 -9.54 -2.87
CA GLY A 7 -11.47 -8.50 -3.09
C GLY A 7 -12.72 -8.59 -2.21
N THR A 8 -12.74 -9.45 -1.19
CA THR A 8 -13.92 -9.71 -0.34
C THR A 8 -14.30 -8.52 0.55
N TRP A 9 -13.32 -7.72 0.99
CA TRP A 9 -13.52 -6.58 1.88
C TRP A 9 -12.50 -5.47 1.61
N ARG A 10 -12.83 -4.26 2.09
CA ARG A 10 -11.92 -3.11 2.11
C ARG A 10 -12.09 -2.24 3.33
N VAL A 11 -11.03 -1.53 3.72
CA VAL A 11 -11.06 -0.47 4.73
C VAL A 11 -10.62 0.85 4.08
N ASN A 12 -11.50 1.86 4.17
CA ASN A 12 -11.20 3.22 3.72
C ASN A 12 -10.80 4.05 4.92
N THR A 13 -9.68 4.76 4.80
CA THR A 13 -9.20 5.68 5.82
C THR A 13 -8.30 6.73 5.19
N VAL A 14 -8.01 7.78 5.95
CA VAL A 14 -7.10 8.87 5.58
C VAL A 14 -5.79 8.68 6.34
N VAL A 15 -4.67 8.81 5.62
CA VAL A 15 -3.34 8.88 6.22
C VAL A 15 -2.86 10.32 6.19
N LYS A 16 -2.38 10.82 7.33
CA LYS A 16 -1.78 12.16 7.43
C LYS A 16 -0.26 12.01 7.47
N GLY A 17 0.44 12.87 6.73
CA GLY A 17 1.91 12.93 6.78
C GLY A 17 2.62 11.82 5.97
N PHE A 18 1.93 11.19 5.01
CA PHE A 18 2.58 10.25 4.08
C PHE A 18 3.39 11.02 3.02
N ALA A 19 2.75 11.43 1.92
CA ALA A 19 3.36 12.26 0.88
C ALA A 19 2.41 13.42 0.54
N LYS A 20 2.97 14.56 0.13
CA LYS A 20 2.18 15.74 -0.23
C LYS A 20 1.48 15.54 -1.57
N GLU A 21 2.16 15.19 -2.65
CA GLU A 21 1.57 15.27 -4.00
C GLU A 21 1.58 13.92 -4.74
N ILE A 22 1.26 12.82 -4.04
CA ILE A 22 1.20 11.49 -4.66
C ILE A 22 -0.13 11.24 -5.37
N GLY A 23 -0.08 10.92 -6.67
CA GLY A 23 -1.25 10.49 -7.45
C GLY A 23 -1.85 9.20 -6.90
N GLY A 24 -1.15 8.08 -7.11
CA GLY A 24 -1.51 6.75 -6.60
C GLY A 24 -0.30 5.86 -6.33
N LEU A 25 -0.37 5.09 -5.27
CA LEU A 25 0.56 4.04 -4.90
C LEU A 25 -0.22 2.79 -4.52
N ALA A 26 0.23 1.64 -5.02
CA ALA A 26 -0.24 0.33 -4.62
C ALA A 26 0.93 -0.50 -4.08
N SER A 27 0.70 -1.25 -3.00
CA SER A 27 1.68 -2.15 -2.41
C SER A 27 1.02 -3.42 -1.90
N SER A 28 1.57 -4.58 -2.26
CA SER A 28 1.27 -5.85 -1.61
C SER A 28 2.25 -6.17 -0.48
N TYR A 29 3.31 -5.36 -0.34
CA TYR A 29 4.24 -5.45 0.78
C TYR A 29 3.60 -4.83 2.02
N SER A 30 2.73 -5.61 2.67
CA SER A 30 2.03 -5.26 3.90
C SER A 30 2.19 -6.37 4.95
N GLY A 31 2.03 -6.03 6.23
CA GLY A 31 2.23 -7.00 7.32
C GLY A 31 1.26 -8.18 7.32
N THR A 32 0.17 -8.10 6.57
CA THR A 32 -0.90 -9.11 6.50
C THR A 32 -1.03 -9.76 5.11
N GLY A 33 -0.29 -9.28 4.09
CA GLY A 33 -0.40 -9.74 2.70
C GLY A 33 -1.55 -9.12 1.90
N ASP A 34 -2.32 -8.21 2.51
CA ASP A 34 -3.36 -7.43 1.85
C ASP A 34 -2.76 -6.29 1.01
N ILE A 35 -3.57 -5.73 0.11
CA ILE A 35 -3.11 -4.64 -0.76
C ILE A 35 -3.41 -3.29 -0.11
N ILE A 36 -2.39 -2.45 -0.01
CA ILE A 36 -2.49 -1.08 0.45
C ILE A 36 -2.49 -0.15 -0.77
N LEU A 37 -3.48 0.74 -0.82
CA LEU A 37 -3.58 1.83 -1.78
C LEU A 37 -3.50 3.17 -1.07
N VAL A 38 -2.57 4.03 -1.49
CA VAL A 38 -2.39 5.40 -0.97
C VAL A 38 -2.33 6.36 -2.14
N GLY A 39 -3.08 7.45 -2.10
CA GLY A 39 -3.10 8.41 -3.20
C GLY A 39 -4.05 9.56 -2.95
N LYS A 40 -3.85 10.64 -3.69
CA LYS A 40 -4.77 11.79 -3.73
C LYS A 40 -5.72 11.74 -4.92
N ARG A 41 -5.45 10.88 -5.91
CA ARG A 41 -6.27 10.73 -7.12
C ARG A 41 -6.74 9.29 -7.27
N LYS A 42 -8.06 9.10 -7.36
CA LYS A 42 -8.66 7.77 -7.39
C LYS A 42 -8.26 7.00 -8.66
N GLU A 43 -8.18 7.69 -9.78
CA GLU A 43 -7.84 7.10 -11.08
C GLU A 43 -6.39 6.60 -11.08
N ASP A 44 -5.46 7.39 -10.54
CA ASP A 44 -4.06 6.99 -10.38
C ASP A 44 -3.92 5.80 -9.41
N MET A 45 -4.68 5.79 -8.31
CA MET A 45 -4.72 4.63 -7.40
C MET A 45 -5.23 3.37 -8.11
N LEU A 46 -6.21 3.48 -9.00
CA LEU A 46 -6.72 2.37 -9.80
C LEU A 46 -5.70 1.89 -10.83
N THR A 47 -4.99 2.80 -11.51
CA THR A 47 -3.87 2.45 -12.40
C THR A 47 -2.80 1.66 -11.65
N ALA A 48 -2.37 2.13 -10.48
CA ALA A 48 -1.39 1.42 -9.66
C ALA A 48 -1.92 0.04 -9.21
N PHE A 49 -3.21 -0.05 -8.84
CA PHE A 49 -3.85 -1.30 -8.42
C PHE A 49 -3.95 -2.33 -9.55
N HIS A 50 -4.31 -1.93 -10.77
CA HIS A 50 -4.33 -2.86 -11.90
C HIS A 50 -2.94 -3.36 -12.23
N ARG A 51 -1.95 -2.46 -12.23
CA ARG A 51 -0.58 -2.85 -12.54
C ARG A 51 0.00 -3.82 -11.51
N ILE A 52 -0.21 -3.60 -10.21
CA ILE A 52 0.30 -4.53 -9.20
C ILE A 52 -0.33 -5.94 -9.33
N LYS A 53 -1.59 -6.03 -9.79
CA LYS A 53 -2.24 -7.32 -10.07
C LYS A 53 -1.56 -8.04 -11.24
N GLU A 54 -1.24 -7.33 -12.31
CA GLU A 54 -0.50 -7.89 -13.46
C GLU A 54 0.88 -8.42 -13.06
N LEU A 55 1.56 -7.74 -12.12
CA LEU A 55 2.86 -8.16 -11.59
C LEU A 55 2.79 -9.39 -10.66
N GLY A 56 1.58 -9.80 -10.23
CA GLY A 56 1.41 -10.82 -9.19
C GLY A 56 1.71 -10.34 -7.77
N GLY A 57 1.99 -9.04 -7.60
CA GLY A 57 2.42 -8.41 -6.36
C GLY A 57 3.62 -7.48 -6.57
N GLY A 58 3.83 -6.56 -5.65
CA GLY A 58 4.89 -5.56 -5.75
C GLY A 58 4.57 -4.24 -5.09
N MET A 59 5.20 -3.20 -5.62
CA MET A 59 4.92 -1.81 -5.33
C MET A 59 4.86 -1.03 -6.65
N VAL A 60 3.84 -0.21 -6.83
CA VAL A 60 3.63 0.58 -8.05
C VAL A 60 3.26 2.01 -7.68
N ILE A 61 3.90 2.98 -8.33
CA ILE A 61 3.53 4.40 -8.29
C ILE A 61 2.95 4.78 -9.66
N ALA A 62 1.80 5.44 -9.66
CA ALA A 62 1.14 5.94 -10.85
C ALA A 62 0.71 7.39 -10.69
N GLU A 63 0.76 8.14 -11.79
CA GLU A 63 0.27 9.51 -11.90
C GLU A 63 -0.26 9.80 -13.29
N LYS A 64 -1.28 10.65 -13.38
CA LYS A 64 -1.90 11.01 -14.68
C LYS A 64 -2.32 9.75 -15.47
N ASN A 65 -2.80 8.74 -14.75
CA ASN A 65 -3.23 7.44 -15.25
C ASN A 65 -2.12 6.58 -15.86
N GLU A 66 -0.84 6.93 -15.65
CA GLU A 66 0.32 6.20 -16.15
C GLU A 66 1.18 5.66 -15.00
N VAL A 67 1.82 4.51 -15.22
CA VAL A 67 2.77 3.93 -14.26
C VAL A 67 4.09 4.69 -14.36
N LEU A 68 4.52 5.31 -13.26
CA LEU A 68 5.80 6.02 -13.21
C LEU A 68 6.95 5.09 -12.85
N HIS A 69 6.72 4.18 -11.92
CA HIS A 69 7.74 3.25 -11.43
C HIS A 69 7.12 2.06 -10.70
N GLU A 70 7.82 0.93 -10.76
CA GLU A 70 7.35 -0.32 -10.16
C GLU A 70 8.50 -1.23 -9.73
N ILE A 71 8.20 -2.01 -8.69
CA ILE A 71 9.04 -3.07 -8.14
C ILE A 71 8.16 -4.33 -8.09
N ALA A 72 8.46 -5.30 -8.96
CA ALA A 72 7.75 -6.57 -8.98
C ALA A 72 8.22 -7.46 -7.81
N LEU A 73 7.26 -8.01 -7.07
CA LEU A 73 7.47 -8.96 -5.99
C LEU A 73 6.64 -10.24 -6.26
N PRO A 74 6.95 -11.01 -7.31
CA PRO A 74 6.10 -12.12 -7.77
C PRO A 74 6.00 -13.26 -6.75
N LEU A 75 6.98 -13.38 -5.85
CA LEU A 75 7.01 -14.42 -4.83
C LEU A 75 6.16 -13.98 -3.63
N LEU A 76 4.93 -14.51 -3.58
CA LEU A 76 3.91 -14.23 -2.55
C LEU A 76 3.55 -12.74 -2.37
N GLY A 77 3.93 -11.87 -3.31
CA GLY A 77 3.72 -10.43 -3.18
C GLY A 77 4.73 -9.72 -2.28
N ILE A 78 5.78 -10.40 -1.81
CA ILE A 78 6.72 -9.87 -0.81
C ILE A 78 8.20 -9.99 -1.18
N MET A 79 8.57 -10.87 -2.12
CA MET A 79 9.96 -11.08 -2.52
C MET A 79 10.14 -10.94 -4.04
N SER A 80 11.30 -10.41 -4.44
CA SER A 80 11.69 -10.25 -5.85
C SER A 80 12.60 -11.38 -6.29
N GLU A 81 12.57 -11.71 -7.58
CA GLU A 81 13.54 -12.62 -8.23
C GLU A 81 14.78 -11.87 -8.76
N LEU A 82 14.76 -10.54 -8.72
CA LEU A 82 15.88 -9.71 -9.17
C LEU A 82 17.11 -9.92 -8.29
N LYS A 83 18.29 -9.68 -8.87
CA LYS A 83 19.51 -9.61 -8.06
C LYS A 83 19.42 -8.42 -7.12
N MET A 84 20.03 -8.55 -5.94
CA MET A 84 20.01 -7.50 -4.91
C MET A 84 20.46 -6.13 -5.45
N SER A 85 21.51 -6.09 -6.28
CA SER A 85 22.00 -4.85 -6.89
C SER A 85 20.96 -4.15 -7.78
N GLU A 86 20.17 -4.90 -8.52
CA GLU A 86 19.09 -4.38 -9.39
C GLU A 86 17.90 -3.92 -8.55
N LEU A 87 17.54 -4.70 -7.52
CA LEU A 87 16.46 -4.36 -6.60
C LEU A 87 16.75 -3.07 -5.84
N ILE A 88 17.98 -2.90 -5.35
CA ILE A 88 18.43 -1.66 -4.68
C ILE A 88 18.28 -0.45 -5.59
N GLN A 89 18.62 -0.55 -6.88
CA GLN A 89 18.47 0.57 -7.81
C GLN A 89 17.00 0.95 -8.00
N LYS A 90 16.11 -0.06 -8.11
CA LYS A 90 14.67 0.19 -8.22
C LYS A 90 14.09 0.78 -6.93
N GLU A 91 14.49 0.28 -5.78
CA GLU A 91 14.05 0.78 -4.47
C GLU A 91 14.48 2.25 -4.29
N LYS A 92 15.75 2.58 -4.54
CA LYS A 92 16.25 3.96 -4.49
C LYS A 92 15.46 4.92 -5.38
N LYS A 93 15.13 4.48 -6.60
CA LYS A 93 14.29 5.27 -7.52
C LYS A 93 12.89 5.48 -6.96
N MET A 94 12.29 4.48 -6.32
CA MET A 94 10.98 4.60 -5.66
C MET A 94 11.02 5.60 -4.52
N VAL A 95 12.03 5.54 -3.66
CA VAL A 95 12.24 6.49 -2.55
C VAL A 95 12.37 7.91 -3.08
N ASN A 96 13.22 8.13 -4.08
CA ASN A 96 13.42 9.46 -4.67
C ASN A 96 12.11 10.03 -5.23
N LEU A 97 11.35 9.23 -5.99
CA LEU A 97 10.05 9.66 -6.53
C LEU A 97 9.06 10.05 -5.43
N LEU A 98 9.03 9.32 -4.32
CA LEU A 98 8.16 9.65 -3.18
C LEU A 98 8.64 10.90 -2.45
N GLN A 99 9.96 11.08 -2.29
CA GLN A 99 10.55 12.28 -1.67
C GLN A 99 10.27 13.54 -2.49
N GLU A 100 10.38 13.47 -3.83
CA GLU A 100 9.97 14.55 -4.74
C GLU A 100 8.50 14.95 -4.55
N ARG A 101 7.66 13.99 -4.14
CA ARG A 101 6.23 14.20 -3.82
C ARG A 101 5.99 14.56 -2.36
N GLY A 102 7.04 14.84 -1.60
CA GLY A 102 6.94 15.31 -0.21
C GLY A 102 6.76 14.20 0.82
N TYR A 103 7.14 12.96 0.51
CA TYR A 103 7.40 11.95 1.53
C TYR A 103 8.69 12.31 2.28
N VAL A 104 8.62 12.51 3.60
CA VAL A 104 9.72 13.09 4.39
C VAL A 104 10.58 12.05 5.12
N TYR A 105 10.28 10.77 4.95
CA TYR A 105 11.00 9.68 5.61
C TYR A 105 11.87 8.91 4.61
N ASN A 106 12.63 7.94 5.11
CA ASN A 106 13.60 7.20 4.30
C ASN A 106 13.03 5.94 3.66
N ASP A 107 12.16 5.21 4.37
CA ASP A 107 11.72 3.86 3.95
C ASP A 107 10.18 3.77 3.84
N PRO A 108 9.64 3.97 2.62
CA PRO A 108 8.21 3.89 2.36
C PRO A 108 7.68 2.45 2.45
N ALA A 109 8.49 1.45 2.08
CA ALA A 109 8.08 0.04 2.14
C ALA A 109 7.86 -0.38 3.60
N PHE A 110 8.80 -0.02 4.48
CA PHE A 110 8.69 -0.25 5.91
C PHE A 110 7.52 0.54 6.49
N THR A 111 7.34 1.81 6.13
CA THR A 111 6.18 2.60 6.58
C THR A 111 4.84 1.92 6.27
N ILE A 112 4.68 1.41 5.05
CA ILE A 112 3.46 0.70 4.63
C ILE A 112 3.31 -0.62 5.40
N LEU A 113 4.41 -1.37 5.59
CA LEU A 113 4.43 -2.60 6.37
C LEU A 113 3.86 -2.40 7.79
N PHE A 114 4.19 -1.28 8.45
CA PHE A 114 3.72 -0.98 9.81
C PHE A 114 2.30 -0.43 9.92
N PHE A 115 1.60 -0.17 8.82
CA PHE A 115 0.20 0.28 8.88
C PHE A 115 -0.72 -0.73 9.59
N SER A 116 -0.42 -2.02 9.47
CA SER A 116 -1.18 -3.12 10.10
C SER A 116 -0.51 -3.73 11.34
N ALA A 117 0.59 -3.14 11.83
CA ALA A 117 1.33 -3.65 12.98
C ALA A 117 0.62 -3.37 14.32
N THR A 118 -0.19 -4.31 14.78
CA THR A 118 -0.99 -4.23 16.03
C THR A 118 -0.17 -4.31 17.32
N HIS A 119 1.11 -4.65 17.24
CA HIS A 119 2.04 -4.60 18.38
C HIS A 119 2.60 -3.19 18.64
N LEU A 120 2.27 -2.20 17.78
CA LEU A 120 2.64 -0.80 17.97
C LEU A 120 1.44 0.03 18.42
N PRO A 121 1.63 1.11 19.20
CA PRO A 121 0.53 1.89 19.77
C PRO A 121 -0.27 2.67 18.71
N PHE A 122 -1.48 3.07 19.09
CA PHE A 122 -2.43 3.88 18.31
C PHE A 122 -3.11 3.12 17.16
N ILE A 123 -3.73 3.89 16.27
CA ILE A 123 -4.60 3.41 15.20
C ILE A 123 -3.82 2.56 14.18
N ARG A 124 -4.32 1.37 13.89
CA ARG A 124 -3.83 0.46 12.83
C ARG A 124 -4.95 0.08 11.87
N VAL A 125 -4.62 -0.11 10.61
CA VAL A 125 -5.57 -0.64 9.62
C VAL A 125 -5.43 -2.17 9.60
N THR A 126 -6.55 -2.86 9.73
CA THR A 126 -6.59 -4.33 9.86
C THR A 126 -7.79 -4.88 9.10
N PHE A 127 -7.85 -6.19 8.91
CA PHE A 127 -8.99 -6.86 8.27
C PHE A 127 -10.32 -6.66 9.03
N ILE A 128 -10.28 -6.47 10.36
CA ILE A 128 -11.46 -6.14 11.17
C ILE A 128 -11.80 -4.65 11.17
N GLY A 129 -11.04 -3.80 10.47
CA GLY A 129 -11.27 -2.36 10.38
C GLY A 129 -10.12 -1.51 10.92
N LEU A 130 -10.44 -0.25 11.24
CA LEU A 130 -9.53 0.68 11.89
C LEU A 130 -9.50 0.37 13.39
N TYR A 131 -8.40 -0.16 13.88
CA TYR A 131 -8.25 -0.69 15.24
C TYR A 131 -7.43 0.26 16.10
N ASP A 132 -7.99 0.73 17.23
CA ASP A 132 -7.24 1.42 18.28
C ASP A 132 -6.63 0.39 19.23
N VAL A 133 -5.32 0.21 19.10
CA VAL A 133 -4.55 -0.76 19.90
C VAL A 133 -4.63 -0.47 21.39
N LYS A 134 -4.67 0.80 21.82
CA LYS A 134 -4.69 1.14 23.24
C LYS A 134 -6.04 0.86 23.88
N SER A 135 -7.14 1.15 23.17
CA SER A 135 -8.48 0.92 23.71
C SER A 135 -9.02 -0.49 23.44
N GLY A 136 -8.39 -1.24 22.55
CA GLY A 136 -8.86 -2.56 22.10
C GLY A 136 -10.15 -2.50 21.28
N LYS A 137 -10.42 -1.38 20.59
CA LYS A 137 -11.70 -1.15 19.89
C LYS A 137 -11.50 -0.95 18.40
N VAL A 138 -12.46 -1.44 17.62
CA VAL A 138 -12.59 -1.08 16.20
C VAL A 138 -13.35 0.24 16.12
N VAL A 139 -12.71 1.29 15.63
CA VAL A 139 -13.30 2.64 15.49
C VAL A 139 -14.00 2.85 14.15
N ALA A 140 -13.68 2.03 13.15
CA ALA A 140 -14.38 2.00 11.87
C ALA A 140 -14.33 0.59 11.27
N SER A 141 -15.49 0.04 10.92
CA SER A 141 -15.61 -1.31 10.38
C SER A 141 -15.20 -1.40 8.90
N PRO A 142 -14.77 -2.57 8.41
CA PRO A 142 -14.54 -2.82 7.00
C PRO A 142 -15.86 -2.76 6.23
N VAL A 143 -15.77 -2.47 4.94
CA VAL A 143 -16.86 -2.63 3.98
C VAL A 143 -16.69 -4.01 3.34
N ASN A 144 -17.63 -4.92 3.59
CA ASN A 144 -17.70 -6.18 2.87
C ASN A 144 -18.22 -5.92 1.46
N LEU A 145 -17.47 -6.38 0.47
CA LEU A 145 -17.78 -6.21 -0.95
C LEU A 145 -18.57 -7.41 -1.51
N ILE A 146 -18.73 -8.48 -0.71
CA ILE A 146 -19.56 -9.64 -1.06
C ILE A 146 -20.94 -9.54 -0.41
N LYS A 147 -21.84 -8.91 -1.16
CA LYS A 147 -23.12 -9.50 -1.59
C LYS A 147 -23.21 -9.29 -3.10
N GLN A 148 -22.63 -10.20 -3.88
CA GLN A 148 -23.05 -10.45 -5.26
C GLN A 148 -23.21 -11.97 -5.38
N TYR A 149 -24.38 -12.35 -5.87
CA TYR A 149 -25.01 -13.68 -5.84
C TYR A 149 -24.12 -14.85 -6.25
#